data_AF-A0A7V7X5S0-F1
#
_entry.id   AF-A0A7V7X5S0-F1
#
_cell.length_a   1.000
_cell.length_b   1.000
_cell.length_c   1.000
_cell.angle_alpha   90.00
_cell.angle_beta   90.00
_cell.angle_gamma   90.00
#
_symmetry.space_group_name_H-M   'P 1'
#
loop_
_entity.id
_entity.type
_entity.pdbx_description
1 polymer ?
#
loop_
_entity_poly.entity_id
_entity_poly.type
_entity_poly.pdbx_seq_one_letter_code
_entity_poly.pdbx_strand_id
1 'polypeptide(L)'
;MLDEFQIREDIVECGRRLYQKGFVAANDGNISVKISDDEILATPTGRCKGFLYTDELVKLNHKGDVLEGSAKPSTEILMHLAIYEERPDVRSVVHAHPIYATGFATANIPLSDCVLAEIVTTLGSIPIAPYATPSTPELADSIRNVIRHADACLLANHGVVTCGRNVFDAYYKMERVEHYAHIIYVAKMLGGERVLSPEEVQKLYQIRETYGTQTHANPGCLACTEDCVGGDCVLYEKKNKSHDSRNATDETRISALIRDIIQTLK
;
A
#
# COMPACT_ATOMS: atom_id res chain seq x y z
N MET A 1 17.55 -18.64 15.07
CA MET A 1 17.29 -17.30 15.62
C MET A 1 18.08 -16.34 14.74
N LEU A 2 17.45 -15.35 14.12
CA LEU A 2 18.18 -14.33 13.35
C LEU A 2 18.99 -13.49 14.33
N ASP A 3 20.16 -13.03 13.90
CA ASP A 3 20.98 -12.11 14.69
C ASP A 3 20.28 -10.75 14.78
N GLU A 4 19.93 -10.32 15.99
CA GLU A 4 19.25 -9.04 16.23
C GLU A 4 20.07 -7.87 15.66
N PHE A 5 21.40 -7.94 15.77
CA PHE A 5 22.28 -6.92 15.24
C PHE A 5 22.11 -6.75 13.72
N GLN A 6 22.09 -7.86 12.97
CA GLN A 6 21.83 -7.84 11.54
C GLN A 6 20.44 -7.24 11.20
N ILE A 7 19.40 -7.57 11.98
CA ILE A 7 18.06 -7.01 11.75
C ILE A 7 18.06 -5.48 11.96
N ARG A 8 18.78 -4.99 12.97
CA ARG A 8 18.94 -3.55 13.20
C ARG A 8 19.66 -2.88 12.03
N GLU A 9 20.71 -3.49 11.51
CA GLU A 9 21.40 -3.02 10.30
C GLU A 9 20.47 -3.00 9.09
N ASP A 10 19.65 -4.03 8.89
CA ASP A 10 18.68 -4.10 7.79
C ASP A 10 17.64 -2.97 7.86
N ILE A 11 17.15 -2.64 9.06
CA ILE A 11 16.25 -1.50 9.29
C ILE A 11 16.92 -0.18 8.91
N VAL A 12 18.15 0.04 9.38
CA VAL A 12 18.93 1.26 9.08
C VAL A 12 19.19 1.39 7.58
N GLU A 13 19.59 0.30 6.93
CA GLU A 13 19.84 0.27 5.49
C GLU A 13 18.56 0.53 4.69
N CYS A 14 17.44 -0.09 5.04
CA CYS A 14 16.15 0.19 4.40
C CYS A 14 15.71 1.64 4.61
N GLY A 15 15.91 2.19 5.81
CA GLY A 15 15.67 3.61 6.12
C GLY A 15 16.48 4.55 5.24
N ARG A 16 17.77 4.24 5.06
CA ARG A 16 18.69 4.96 4.15
C ARG A 16 18.19 4.94 2.71
N ARG A 17 17.75 3.78 2.22
CA ARG A 17 17.23 3.65 0.85
C ARG A 17 15.90 4.37 0.63
N LEU A 18 14.97 4.29 1.58
CA LEU A 18 13.70 5.04 1.53
C LEU A 18 13.97 6.55 1.40
N TYR A 19 14.91 7.07 2.21
CA TYR A 19 15.30 8.47 2.17
C TYR A 19 15.95 8.84 0.83
N GLN A 20 16.92 8.04 0.36
CA GLN A 20 17.62 8.32 -0.91
C GLN A 20 16.71 8.29 -2.14
N LYS A 21 15.64 7.49 -2.11
CA LYS A 21 14.63 7.45 -3.17
C LYS A 21 13.57 8.54 -3.05
N GLY A 22 13.63 9.36 -2.01
CA GLY A 22 12.63 10.40 -1.75
C GLY A 22 11.26 9.83 -1.35
N PHE A 23 11.22 8.61 -0.80
CA PHE A 23 9.96 8.00 -0.34
C PHE A 23 9.55 8.51 1.04
N VAL A 24 10.45 9.18 1.76
CA VAL A 24 10.16 9.83 3.03
C VAL A 24 10.74 11.25 3.00
N ALA A 25 10.00 12.22 3.52
CA ALA A 25 10.47 13.59 3.70
C ALA A 25 10.81 13.83 5.17
N ALA A 26 11.92 14.53 5.44
CA ALA A 26 12.38 14.86 6.79
C ALA A 26 12.39 13.66 7.76
N ASN A 27 11.40 13.55 8.64
CA ASN A 27 11.26 12.54 9.70
C ASN A 27 10.06 11.59 9.50
N ASP A 28 9.45 11.60 8.30
CA ASP A 28 8.34 10.74 7.91
C ASP A 28 8.70 9.25 7.86
N GLY A 29 7.65 8.44 7.71
CA GLY A 29 7.75 7.00 7.54
C GLY A 29 8.20 6.29 8.81
N ASN A 30 8.11 4.97 8.78
CA ASN A 30 8.53 4.12 9.89
C ASN A 30 8.68 2.68 9.44
N ILE A 31 9.56 1.96 10.12
CA ILE A 31 9.87 0.56 9.86
C ILE A 31 9.74 -0.18 11.19
N SER A 32 9.10 -1.35 11.18
CA SER A 32 9.18 -2.28 12.30
C SER A 32 9.36 -3.72 11.84
N VAL A 33 9.87 -4.55 12.75
CA VAL A 33 10.16 -5.97 12.53
C VAL A 33 9.87 -6.75 13.80
N LYS A 34 9.05 -7.80 13.71
CA LYS A 34 8.84 -8.81 14.75
C LYS A 34 10.04 -9.76 14.79
N ILE A 35 10.88 -9.63 15.82
CA ILE A 35 12.12 -10.41 15.98
C ILE A 35 11.94 -11.69 16.80
N SER A 36 10.90 -11.73 17.63
CA SER A 36 10.48 -12.91 18.40
C SER A 36 8.96 -12.93 18.52
N ASP A 37 8.41 -13.93 19.22
CA ASP A 37 6.97 -13.96 19.49
C ASP A 37 6.53 -12.84 20.41
N ASP A 38 7.46 -12.20 21.14
CA ASP A 38 7.21 -11.18 22.17
C ASP A 38 7.81 -9.80 21.89
N GLU A 39 8.69 -9.68 20.89
CA GLU A 39 9.48 -8.47 20.69
C GLU A 39 9.42 -7.96 19.26
N ILE A 40 9.30 -6.65 19.14
CA ILE A 40 9.26 -5.89 17.89
C ILE A 40 10.34 -4.82 17.97
N LEU A 41 11.22 -4.75 16.97
CA LEU A 41 12.07 -3.59 16.74
C LEU A 41 11.32 -2.57 15.90
N ALA A 42 11.44 -1.29 16.24
CA ALA A 42 10.84 -0.21 15.47
C ALA A 42 11.73 1.02 15.41
N THR A 43 11.56 1.81 14.35
CA THR A 43 12.19 3.13 14.24
C THR A 43 11.59 4.11 15.27
N PRO A 44 12.41 4.96 15.90
CA PRO A 44 11.94 5.97 16.84
C PRO A 44 11.18 7.10 16.14
N THR A 45 10.35 7.82 16.91
CA THR A 45 9.67 9.03 16.45
C THR A 45 10.65 10.18 16.18
N GLY A 46 10.32 11.05 15.23
CA GLY A 46 11.04 12.29 14.97
C GLY A 46 12.42 12.14 14.34
N ARG A 47 12.89 10.92 14.07
CA ARG A 47 14.20 10.65 13.45
C ARG A 47 14.08 10.46 11.95
N CYS A 48 14.95 11.13 11.20
CA CYS A 48 15.08 10.93 9.76
C CYS A 48 15.61 9.53 9.46
N LYS A 49 14.89 8.77 8.63
CA LYS A 49 15.24 7.37 8.34
C LYS A 49 16.56 7.23 7.58
N GLY A 50 16.98 8.30 6.90
CA GLY A 50 18.26 8.39 6.20
C GLY A 50 19.50 8.47 7.11
N PHE A 51 19.31 8.84 8.38
CA PHE A 51 20.39 9.10 9.35
C PHE A 51 20.18 8.35 10.67
N LEU A 52 19.52 7.19 10.62
CA LEU A 52 19.35 6.32 11.78
C LEU A 52 20.63 5.56 12.07
N TYR A 53 20.91 5.35 13.36
CA TYR A 53 21.89 4.38 13.84
C TYR A 53 21.19 3.20 14.53
N THR A 54 21.86 2.05 14.60
CA THR A 54 21.29 0.78 15.09
C THR A 54 20.90 0.83 16.58
N ASP A 55 21.61 1.64 17.37
CA ASP A 55 21.38 1.91 18.79
C ASP A 55 20.21 2.87 19.05
N GLU A 56 19.69 3.54 18.02
CA GLU A 56 18.52 4.42 18.13
C GLU A 56 17.19 3.67 17.96
N LEU A 57 17.23 2.41 17.53
CA LEU A 57 16.03 1.58 17.37
C LEU A 57 15.47 1.19 18.74
N VAL A 58 14.15 1.20 18.84
CA VAL A 58 13.42 0.85 20.06
C VAL A 58 12.89 -0.58 19.98
N LYS A 59 12.93 -1.30 21.10
CA LYS A 59 12.33 -2.62 21.24
C LYS A 59 11.03 -2.50 22.02
N LEU A 60 9.97 -3.11 21.51
CA LEU A 60 8.61 -3.00 22.01
C LEU A 60 8.00 -4.38 22.22
N ASN A 61 7.01 -4.48 23.11
CA ASN A 61 6.11 -5.63 23.16
C ASN A 61 4.90 -5.43 22.21
N HIS A 62 3.98 -6.41 22.15
CA HIS A 62 2.75 -6.36 21.31
C HIS A 62 1.78 -5.25 21.66
N LYS A 63 1.87 -4.72 22.88
CA LYS A 63 1.03 -3.62 23.35
C LYS A 63 1.63 -2.26 22.97
N GLY A 64 2.84 -2.25 22.42
CA GLY A 64 3.59 -1.04 22.11
C GLY A 64 4.36 -0.46 23.30
N ASP A 65 4.44 -1.18 24.42
CA ASP A 65 5.25 -0.75 25.57
C ASP A 65 6.74 -0.93 25.25
N VAL A 66 7.55 0.06 25.62
CA VAL A 66 9.01 0.02 25.40
C VAL A 66 9.68 -0.96 26.36
N LEU A 67 10.39 -1.94 25.81
CA LEU A 67 11.23 -2.90 26.52
C LEU A 67 12.69 -2.44 26.57
N GLU A 68 13.18 -1.82 25.50
CA GLU A 68 14.57 -1.37 25.34
C GLU A 68 14.64 -0.11 24.46
N GLY A 69 15.62 0.76 24.74
CA GLY A 69 15.83 2.03 24.04
C GLY A 69 15.33 3.24 24.82
N SER A 70 15.95 4.41 24.60
CA SER A 70 15.62 5.66 25.31
C SER A 70 14.68 6.59 24.52
N ALA A 71 14.44 6.29 23.25
CA ALA A 71 13.55 7.06 22.39
C ALA A 71 12.10 6.56 22.50
N LYS A 72 11.14 7.42 22.13
CA LYS A 72 9.75 6.98 21.93
C LYS A 72 9.63 6.26 20.58
N PRO A 73 8.80 5.22 20.46
CA PRO A 73 8.48 4.61 19.16
C PRO A 73 7.79 5.60 18.23
N SER A 74 7.74 5.26 16.94
CA SER A 74 6.92 5.98 15.96
C SER A 74 5.51 6.21 16.49
N THR A 75 4.94 7.38 16.20
CA THR A 75 3.56 7.73 16.59
C THR A 75 2.51 6.85 15.89
N GLU A 76 2.90 6.14 14.84
CA GLU A 76 2.02 5.26 14.06
C GLU A 76 2.25 3.78 14.33
N ILE A 77 2.93 3.45 15.44
CA ILE A 77 3.21 2.05 15.79
C ILE A 77 1.94 1.22 15.94
N LEU A 78 0.81 1.83 16.35
CA LEU A 78 -0.48 1.15 16.46
C LEU A 78 -0.93 0.54 15.14
N MET A 79 -0.66 1.20 14.00
CA MET A 79 -0.94 0.66 12.68
C MET A 79 -0.12 -0.60 12.43
N HIS A 80 1.17 -0.61 12.79
CA HIS A 80 2.03 -1.79 12.62
C HIS A 80 1.58 -2.95 13.50
N LEU A 81 1.21 -2.67 14.76
CA LEU A 81 0.70 -3.67 15.69
C LEU A 81 -0.60 -4.30 15.20
N ALA A 82 -1.54 -3.50 14.67
CA ALA A 82 -2.75 -4.00 14.05
C ALA A 82 -2.44 -4.92 12.86
N ILE A 83 -1.45 -4.59 12.03
CA ILE A 83 -1.03 -5.47 10.92
C ILE A 83 -0.50 -6.81 11.45
N TYR A 84 0.36 -6.80 12.47
CA TYR A 84 0.87 -8.05 13.06
C TYR A 84 -0.23 -8.90 13.71
N GLU A 85 -1.25 -8.27 14.28
CA GLU A 85 -2.41 -8.95 14.85
C GLU A 85 -3.28 -9.62 13.76
N GLU A 86 -3.56 -8.89 12.67
CA GLU A 86 -4.39 -9.39 11.57
C GLU A 86 -3.67 -10.40 10.67
N ARG A 87 -2.33 -10.34 10.63
CA ARG A 87 -1.49 -11.14 9.72
C ARG A 87 -0.33 -11.80 10.47
N PRO A 88 -0.54 -12.98 11.08
CA PRO A 88 0.52 -13.73 11.75
C PRO A 88 1.70 -14.15 10.86
N ASP A 89 1.52 -14.16 9.54
CA ASP A 89 2.57 -14.44 8.55
C ASP A 89 3.52 -13.24 8.31
N VAL A 90 3.10 -12.03 8.69
CA VAL A 90 3.90 -10.81 8.54
C VAL A 90 4.91 -10.69 9.66
N ARG A 91 6.17 -10.40 9.31
CA ARG A 91 7.23 -10.11 10.28
C ARG A 91 7.82 -8.72 10.16
N SER A 92 7.57 -7.99 9.08
CA SER A 92 8.02 -6.61 8.95
C SER A 92 6.99 -5.75 8.24
N VAL A 93 6.91 -4.50 8.67
CA VAL A 93 6.03 -3.48 8.11
C VAL A 93 6.86 -2.23 7.81
N VAL A 94 6.66 -1.67 6.63
CA VAL A 94 7.26 -0.42 6.17
C VAL A 94 6.15 0.53 5.75
N HIS A 95 6.15 1.71 6.34
CA HIS A 95 5.29 2.83 5.95
C HIS A 95 6.13 4.00 5.44
N ALA A 96 5.69 4.59 4.33
CA ALA A 96 6.36 5.70 3.65
C ALA A 96 5.38 6.52 2.80
N HIS A 97 5.86 7.62 2.22
CA HIS A 97 5.14 8.59 1.39
C HIS A 97 5.75 8.73 -0.03
N PRO A 98 5.91 7.64 -0.80
CA PRO A 98 6.46 7.72 -2.16
C PRO A 98 5.53 8.51 -3.09
N ILE A 99 6.09 9.34 -3.98
CA ILE A 99 5.40 10.47 -4.62
C ILE A 99 4.21 10.01 -5.46
N TYR A 100 4.40 9.06 -6.37
CA TYR A 100 3.32 8.65 -7.27
C TYR A 100 2.24 7.92 -6.51
N ALA A 101 2.59 6.91 -5.70
CA ALA A 101 1.60 6.14 -4.95
C ALA A 101 0.84 7.00 -3.92
N THR A 102 1.52 7.95 -3.28
CA THR A 102 0.86 8.93 -2.40
C THR A 102 -0.05 9.88 -3.19
N GLY A 103 0.33 10.22 -4.43
CA GLY A 103 -0.52 10.95 -5.38
C GLY A 103 -1.82 10.19 -5.69
N PHE A 104 -1.75 8.88 -5.92
CA PHE A 104 -2.95 8.03 -6.07
C PHE A 104 -3.78 7.99 -4.79
N ALA A 105 -3.12 7.87 -3.62
CA ALA A 105 -3.79 7.86 -2.32
C ALA A 105 -4.52 9.19 -2.00
N THR A 106 -3.93 10.32 -2.37
CA THR A 106 -4.56 11.66 -2.23
C THR A 106 -5.67 11.89 -3.26
N ALA A 107 -5.54 11.33 -4.46
CA ALA A 107 -6.62 11.33 -5.45
C ALA A 107 -7.76 10.36 -5.11
N ASN A 108 -7.60 9.54 -4.05
CA ASN A 108 -8.51 8.46 -3.68
C ASN A 108 -8.74 7.45 -4.82
N ILE A 109 -7.67 7.16 -5.58
CA ILE A 109 -7.67 6.21 -6.70
C ILE A 109 -6.85 4.98 -6.27
N PRO A 110 -7.45 3.79 -6.12
CA PRO A 110 -6.71 2.58 -5.78
C PRO A 110 -5.82 2.11 -6.93
N LEU A 111 -4.82 1.28 -6.61
CA LEU A 111 -3.95 0.60 -7.58
C LEU A 111 -4.29 -0.91 -7.63
N SER A 112 -5.60 -1.21 -7.70
CA SER A 112 -6.13 -2.57 -7.61
C SER A 112 -6.22 -3.31 -8.95
N ASP A 113 -6.08 -2.60 -10.07
CA ASP A 113 -6.24 -3.19 -11.39
C ASP A 113 -5.04 -4.08 -11.73
N CYS A 114 -5.30 -5.20 -12.40
CA CYS A 114 -4.26 -6.15 -12.80
C CYS A 114 -3.69 -5.76 -14.17
N VAL A 115 -2.72 -4.84 -14.19
CA VAL A 115 -2.14 -4.31 -15.44
C VAL A 115 -0.79 -4.93 -15.77
N LEU A 116 0.08 -5.13 -14.76
CA LEU A 116 1.43 -5.64 -14.96
C LEU A 116 1.58 -7.04 -14.37
N ALA A 117 2.13 -7.95 -15.19
CA ALA A 117 2.38 -9.33 -14.78
C ALA A 117 3.23 -9.43 -13.50
N GLU A 118 4.29 -8.63 -13.39
CA GLU A 118 5.14 -8.61 -12.20
C GLU A 118 4.32 -8.27 -10.95
N ILE A 119 3.50 -7.20 -11.01
CA ILE A 119 2.69 -6.76 -9.87
C ILE A 119 1.70 -7.84 -9.47
N VAL A 120 1.01 -8.50 -10.41
CA VAL A 120 0.10 -9.61 -10.09
C VAL A 120 0.86 -10.75 -9.38
N THR A 121 2.04 -11.11 -9.87
CA THR A 121 2.83 -12.21 -9.29
C THR A 121 3.48 -11.87 -7.95
N THR A 122 3.81 -10.61 -7.67
CA THR A 122 4.56 -10.22 -6.46
C THR A 122 3.70 -9.55 -5.39
N LEU A 123 2.79 -8.67 -5.81
CA LEU A 123 2.02 -7.78 -4.93
C LEU A 123 0.51 -7.99 -5.03
N GLY A 124 0.00 -8.63 -6.08
CA GLY A 124 -1.43 -8.73 -6.36
C GLY A 124 -2.12 -7.36 -6.41
N SER A 125 -3.23 -7.22 -5.69
CA SER A 125 -4.01 -5.97 -5.63
C SER A 125 -3.44 -5.01 -4.59
N ILE A 126 -3.41 -3.70 -4.90
CA ILE A 126 -3.01 -2.63 -3.96
C ILE A 126 -4.24 -1.75 -3.65
N PRO A 127 -5.05 -2.14 -2.65
CA PRO A 127 -6.25 -1.39 -2.27
C PRO A 127 -5.91 -0.07 -1.56
N ILE A 128 -6.94 0.76 -1.38
CA ILE A 128 -6.89 1.98 -0.58
C ILE A 128 -7.74 1.82 0.69
N ALA A 129 -7.14 2.07 1.85
CA ALA A 129 -7.84 2.14 3.12
C ALA A 129 -8.58 3.49 3.26
N PRO A 130 -9.76 3.52 3.90
CA PRO A 130 -10.45 4.77 4.22
C PRO A 130 -9.56 5.73 5.01
N TYR A 131 -9.77 7.03 4.81
CA TYR A 131 -9.06 8.05 5.58
C TYR A 131 -9.34 7.88 7.08
N ALA A 132 -8.28 7.99 7.86
CA ALA A 132 -8.30 8.13 9.29
C ALA A 132 -7.14 9.02 9.70
N THR A 133 -7.26 9.69 10.84
CA THR A 133 -6.24 10.63 11.31
C THR A 133 -4.94 9.88 11.62
N PRO A 134 -3.78 10.31 11.09
CA PRO A 134 -2.50 9.70 11.44
C PRO A 134 -2.22 9.69 12.94
N SER A 135 -1.47 8.70 13.40
CA SER A 135 -1.10 8.54 14.82
C SER A 135 -2.27 8.35 15.81
N THR A 136 -3.45 7.93 15.33
CA THR A 136 -4.60 7.64 16.18
C THR A 136 -5.05 6.17 16.06
N PRO A 137 -5.81 5.64 17.03
CA PRO A 137 -6.38 4.29 16.93
C PRO A 137 -7.25 4.08 15.69
N GLU A 138 -7.92 5.13 15.22
CA GLU A 138 -8.77 5.07 14.03
C GLU A 138 -7.97 4.69 12.76
N LEU A 139 -6.69 5.07 12.65
CA LEU A 139 -5.84 4.64 11.54
C LEU A 139 -5.52 3.14 11.62
N ALA A 140 -5.25 2.64 12.82
CA ALA A 140 -5.03 1.21 13.01
C ALA A 140 -6.28 0.42 12.62
N ASP A 141 -7.46 0.89 13.02
CA ASP A 141 -8.74 0.23 12.71
C ASP A 141 -9.14 0.33 11.23
N SER A 142 -8.84 1.44 10.56
CA SER A 142 -9.23 1.64 9.15
C SER A 142 -8.55 0.64 8.20
N ILE A 143 -7.37 0.13 8.56
CA ILE A 143 -6.58 -0.76 7.71
C ILE A 143 -6.86 -2.25 7.94
N ARG A 144 -7.44 -2.65 9.09
CA ARG A 144 -7.55 -4.07 9.51
C ARG A 144 -8.21 -4.95 8.46
N ASN A 145 -9.37 -4.52 7.96
CA ASN A 145 -10.12 -5.28 6.96
C ASN A 145 -9.39 -5.38 5.61
N VAL A 146 -8.56 -4.40 5.30
CA VAL A 146 -7.85 -4.30 4.02
C VAL A 146 -6.58 -5.16 4.04
N ILE A 147 -5.77 -5.04 5.11
CA ILE A 147 -4.46 -5.69 5.19
C ILE A 147 -4.54 -7.21 5.38
N ARG A 148 -5.69 -7.73 5.86
CA ARG A 148 -6.00 -9.17 5.87
C ARG A 148 -5.81 -9.83 4.51
N HIS A 149 -5.93 -9.05 3.43
CA HIS A 149 -5.94 -9.54 2.05
C HIS A 149 -4.96 -8.80 1.15
N ALA A 150 -4.04 -8.02 1.70
CA ALA A 150 -3.09 -7.26 0.90
C ALA A 150 -1.71 -7.22 1.55
N ASP A 151 -0.69 -7.21 0.70
CA ASP A 151 0.70 -7.03 1.13
C ASP A 151 1.16 -5.56 1.04
N ALA A 152 0.34 -4.72 0.40
CA ALA A 152 0.53 -3.29 0.26
C ALA A 152 -0.83 -2.60 0.28
N CYS A 153 -0.91 -1.43 0.90
CA CYS A 153 -2.14 -0.66 1.01
C CYS A 153 -1.82 0.83 0.87
N LEU A 154 -2.57 1.53 0.02
CA LEU A 154 -2.60 2.98 0.02
C LEU A 154 -3.43 3.47 1.21
N LEU A 155 -2.99 4.54 1.86
CA LEU A 155 -3.68 5.19 2.96
C LEU A 155 -4.23 6.52 2.42
N ALA A 156 -5.56 6.63 2.29
CA ALA A 156 -6.19 7.81 1.68
C ALA A 156 -5.68 9.11 2.31
N ASN A 157 -5.30 10.08 1.48
CA ASN A 157 -4.71 11.37 1.89
C ASN A 157 -3.50 11.27 2.85
N HIS A 158 -2.75 10.17 2.80
CA HIS A 158 -1.63 9.95 3.71
C HIS A 158 -0.40 9.38 3.00
N GLY A 159 -0.42 8.09 2.65
CA GLY A 159 0.80 7.39 2.24
C GLY A 159 0.58 5.96 1.81
N VAL A 160 1.59 5.12 2.02
CA VAL A 160 1.56 3.69 1.70
C VAL A 160 2.07 2.90 2.89
N VAL A 161 1.46 1.75 3.17
CA VAL A 161 2.00 0.74 4.07
C VAL A 161 2.20 -0.58 3.32
N THR A 162 3.30 -1.26 3.61
CA THR A 162 3.65 -2.56 3.01
C THR A 162 4.10 -3.53 4.08
N CYS A 163 3.83 -4.82 3.87
CA CYS A 163 4.16 -5.86 4.83
C CYS A 163 4.89 -7.05 4.16
N GLY A 164 5.80 -7.67 4.91
CA GLY A 164 6.67 -8.72 4.40
C GLY A 164 7.21 -9.64 5.48
N ARG A 165 7.97 -10.65 5.05
CA ARG A 165 8.55 -11.69 5.92
C ARG A 165 9.84 -11.26 6.60
N ASN A 166 10.45 -10.19 6.12
CA ASN A 166 11.63 -9.53 6.67
C ASN A 166 11.67 -8.07 6.17
N VAL A 167 12.65 -7.30 6.64
CA VAL A 167 12.77 -5.86 6.35
C VAL A 167 12.85 -5.57 4.86
N PHE A 168 13.72 -6.30 4.16
CA PHE A 168 13.93 -6.12 2.73
C PHE A 168 12.71 -6.54 1.90
N ASP A 169 12.00 -7.59 2.29
CA ASP A 169 10.76 -8.01 1.61
C ASP A 169 9.69 -6.91 1.67
N ALA A 170 9.44 -6.34 2.86
CA ALA A 170 8.52 -5.21 3.01
C ALA A 170 9.01 -3.97 2.24
N TYR A 171 10.30 -3.64 2.31
CA TYR A 171 10.88 -2.53 1.57
C TYR A 171 10.78 -2.71 0.03
N TYR A 172 11.08 -3.89 -0.51
CA TYR A 172 10.99 -4.16 -1.95
C TYR A 172 9.55 -4.10 -2.46
N LYS A 173 8.58 -4.45 -1.61
CA LYS A 173 7.16 -4.23 -1.90
C LYS A 173 6.84 -2.74 -1.99
N MET A 174 7.36 -1.91 -1.09
CA MET A 174 7.23 -0.44 -1.17
C MET A 174 7.80 0.11 -2.49
N GLU A 175 8.99 -0.35 -2.91
CA GLU A 175 9.59 0.04 -4.19
C GLU A 175 8.71 -0.34 -5.39
N ARG A 176 8.13 -1.54 -5.37
CA ARG A 176 7.24 -2.01 -6.43
C ARG A 176 5.93 -1.22 -6.49
N VAL A 177 5.36 -0.86 -5.34
CA VAL A 177 4.15 -0.02 -5.29
C VAL A 177 4.42 1.32 -5.97
N GLU A 178 5.52 1.99 -5.63
CA GLU A 178 5.86 3.28 -6.25
C GLU A 178 6.15 3.13 -7.75
N HIS A 179 6.91 2.12 -8.13
CA HIS A 179 7.20 1.86 -9.54
C HIS A 179 5.91 1.62 -10.34
N TYR A 180 4.99 0.84 -9.79
CA TYR A 180 3.69 0.59 -10.41
C TYR A 180 2.85 1.85 -10.51
N ALA A 181 2.76 2.63 -9.43
CA ALA A 181 2.04 3.90 -9.42
C ALA A 181 2.56 4.84 -10.52
N HIS A 182 3.88 4.95 -10.68
CA HIS A 182 4.48 5.76 -11.74
C HIS A 182 4.09 5.25 -13.14
N ILE A 183 4.12 3.93 -13.37
CA ILE A 183 3.68 3.34 -14.66
C ILE A 183 2.21 3.66 -14.93
N ILE A 184 1.32 3.46 -13.96
CA ILE A 184 -0.11 3.77 -14.13
C ILE A 184 -0.34 5.25 -14.36
N TYR A 185 0.39 6.13 -13.67
CA TYR A 185 0.32 7.57 -13.91
C TYR A 185 0.67 7.91 -15.36
N VAL A 186 1.77 7.35 -15.89
CA VAL A 186 2.17 7.52 -17.29
C VAL A 186 1.13 6.94 -18.25
N ALA A 187 0.61 5.74 -17.98
CA ALA A 187 -0.43 5.10 -18.80
C ALA A 187 -1.69 5.98 -18.88
N LYS A 188 -2.14 6.54 -17.76
CA LYS A 188 -3.30 7.46 -17.72
C LYS A 188 -3.08 8.72 -18.56
N MET A 189 -1.87 9.28 -18.55
CA MET A 189 -1.53 10.42 -19.42
C MET A 189 -1.52 10.06 -20.91
N LEU A 190 -1.25 8.80 -21.26
CA LEU A 190 -1.23 8.30 -22.64
C LEU A 190 -2.60 7.80 -23.14
N GLY A 191 -3.67 7.93 -22.35
CA GLY A 191 -5.03 7.54 -22.72
C GLY A 191 -5.63 6.38 -21.91
N GLY A 192 -4.92 5.90 -20.89
CA GLY A 192 -5.39 4.86 -19.98
C GLY A 192 -4.60 3.55 -20.09
N GLU A 193 -4.61 2.80 -19.00
CA GLU A 193 -4.05 1.45 -18.90
C GLU A 193 -4.95 0.41 -19.58
N ARG A 194 -4.33 -0.67 -20.09
CA ARG A 194 -5.04 -1.87 -20.52
C ARG A 194 -4.90 -2.94 -19.45
N VAL A 195 -6.02 -3.38 -18.89
CA VAL A 195 -6.07 -4.42 -17.87
C VAL A 195 -5.89 -5.81 -18.51
N LEU A 196 -5.19 -6.70 -17.83
CA LEU A 196 -5.05 -8.11 -18.22
C LEU A 196 -6.40 -8.83 -18.12
N SER A 197 -6.62 -9.82 -18.98
CA SER A 197 -7.84 -10.63 -18.91
C SER A 197 -7.83 -11.52 -17.66
N PRO A 198 -9.01 -11.97 -17.18
CA PRO A 198 -9.09 -12.91 -16.06
C PRO A 198 -8.26 -14.18 -16.28
N GLU A 199 -8.20 -14.71 -17.51
CA GLU A 199 -7.42 -15.90 -17.85
C GLU A 199 -5.91 -15.64 -17.79
N GLU A 200 -5.46 -14.45 -18.21
CA GLU A 200 -4.06 -14.03 -18.09
C GLU A 200 -3.66 -13.88 -16.61
N VAL A 201 -4.52 -13.26 -15.82
CA VAL A 201 -4.34 -13.12 -14.36
C VAL A 201 -4.27 -14.48 -13.68
N GLN A 202 -5.14 -15.43 -14.04
CA GLN A 202 -5.12 -16.78 -13.47
C GLN A 202 -3.83 -17.53 -13.77
N LYS A 203 -3.29 -17.42 -14.99
CA LYS A 203 -1.98 -18.01 -15.34
C LYS A 203 -0.86 -17.42 -14.49
N LEU A 204 -0.90 -16.11 -14.22
CA LEU A 204 0.07 -15.44 -13.37
C LEU A 204 -0.02 -15.91 -11.91
N TYR A 205 -1.22 -16.22 -11.41
CA TYR A 205 -1.37 -16.83 -10.08
C TYR A 205 -0.75 -18.23 -10.00
N GLN A 206 -0.93 -19.07 -11.01
CA GLN A 206 -0.26 -20.38 -11.08
C GLN A 206 1.26 -20.24 -11.08
N ILE A 207 1.79 -19.24 -11.79
CA ILE A 207 3.22 -18.93 -11.78
C ILE A 207 3.68 -18.45 -10.39
N ARG A 208 2.90 -17.61 -9.71
CA ARG A 208 3.19 -17.16 -8.34
C ARG A 208 3.34 -18.32 -7.36
N GLU A 209 2.52 -19.36 -7.47
CA GLU A 209 2.61 -20.57 -6.62
C GLU A 209 3.98 -21.26 -6.78
N THR A 210 4.54 -21.29 -7.98
CA THR A 210 5.86 -21.89 -8.22
C THR A 210 7.04 -21.10 -7.63
N TYR A 211 6.89 -19.79 -7.38
CA TYR A 211 7.94 -18.96 -6.78
C TYR A 211 8.04 -19.04 -5.24
N GLY A 212 7.14 -19.78 -4.57
CA GLY A 212 7.21 -19.98 -3.12
C GLY A 212 7.05 -18.70 -2.27
N THR A 213 6.57 -17.60 -2.87
CA THR A 213 6.27 -16.35 -2.17
C THR A 213 4.90 -16.45 -1.49
N GLN A 214 4.82 -17.27 -0.46
CA GLN A 214 3.63 -17.49 0.35
C GLN A 214 3.55 -16.45 1.48
N THR A 215 2.93 -15.32 1.20
CA THR A 215 2.19 -14.54 2.19
C THR A 215 0.71 -14.77 1.87
N HIS A 216 -0.04 -15.26 2.86
CA HIS A 216 -1.22 -16.10 2.64
C HIS A 216 -2.48 -15.39 2.12
N ALA A 217 -2.41 -14.10 1.79
CA ALA A 217 -3.62 -13.38 1.40
C ALA A 217 -3.31 -12.25 0.43
N ASN A 218 -3.48 -12.54 -0.86
CA ASN A 218 -3.62 -11.51 -1.85
C ASN A 218 -4.54 -11.99 -2.97
N PRO A 219 -5.87 -11.95 -2.76
CA PRO A 219 -6.79 -12.20 -3.84
C PRO A 219 -6.57 -11.07 -4.84
N GLY A 220 -6.16 -11.45 -6.04
CA GLY A 220 -6.20 -10.53 -7.16
C GLY A 220 -7.53 -9.82 -7.23
N CYS A 221 -7.45 -8.52 -7.48
CA CYS A 221 -8.57 -7.70 -7.91
C CYS A 221 -9.80 -7.74 -6.97
N LEU A 222 -9.72 -7.05 -5.83
CA LEU A 222 -10.91 -6.67 -5.04
C LEU A 222 -11.77 -5.57 -5.72
N ALA A 223 -11.65 -5.36 -7.03
CA ALA A 223 -12.29 -4.25 -7.73
C ALA A 223 -12.99 -4.58 -9.07
N CYS A 224 -12.82 -5.77 -9.65
CA CYS A 224 -13.56 -6.23 -10.85
C CYS A 224 -13.69 -7.77 -10.77
N THR A 225 -14.74 -8.43 -11.25
CA THR A 225 -15.45 -8.32 -12.54
C THR A 225 -16.80 -9.06 -12.48
N GLU A 226 -17.50 -9.14 -13.62
CA GLU A 226 -18.71 -9.95 -13.90
C GLU A 226 -18.64 -11.45 -13.49
N ASP A 227 -17.46 -12.01 -13.20
CA ASP A 227 -17.28 -13.42 -12.78
C ASP A 227 -16.16 -13.57 -11.72
N CYS A 228 -16.52 -13.70 -10.45
CA CYS A 228 -15.62 -14.18 -9.39
C CYS A 228 -15.25 -15.65 -9.62
N VAL A 229 -13.96 -15.97 -9.79
CA VAL A 229 -13.48 -17.36 -9.75
C VAL A 229 -13.41 -17.80 -8.29
N GLY A 230 -14.57 -18.08 -7.70
CA GLY A 230 -14.70 -18.47 -6.31
C GLY A 230 -16.10 -18.25 -5.69
N GLY A 231 -17.18 -18.45 -6.44
CA GLY A 231 -18.52 -18.79 -5.94
C GLY A 231 -19.34 -17.77 -5.15
N ASP A 232 -18.75 -17.00 -4.22
CA ASP A 232 -19.51 -16.36 -3.12
C ASP A 232 -19.07 -14.91 -2.82
N CYS A 233 -19.22 -13.96 -3.75
CA CYS A 233 -18.85 -12.54 -3.50
C CYS A 233 -20.06 -11.59 -3.35
N VAL A 234 -20.20 -10.97 -2.17
CA VAL A 234 -21.37 -10.18 -1.69
C VAL A 234 -21.32 -8.68 -2.08
N LEU A 235 -20.22 -8.19 -2.67
CA LEU A 235 -19.93 -6.74 -2.81
C LEU A 235 -20.23 -6.14 -4.20
N TYR A 236 -20.52 -6.96 -5.21
CA TYR A 236 -20.74 -6.55 -6.60
C TYR A 236 -22.08 -5.79 -6.83
N GLU A 237 -23.13 -6.07 -6.04
CA GLU A 237 -24.50 -5.57 -6.28
C GLU A 237 -24.70 -4.05 -6.14
N LYS A 238 -23.80 -3.31 -5.49
CA LYS A 238 -24.01 -1.86 -5.20
C LYS A 238 -23.54 -0.91 -6.31
N LYS A 239 -22.62 -1.30 -7.21
CA LYS A 239 -21.98 -0.35 -8.17
C LYS A 239 -22.80 -0.04 -9.43
N ASN A 240 -23.54 -1.01 -9.99
CA ASN A 240 -24.14 -0.89 -11.32
C ASN A 240 -25.46 -0.09 -11.43
N LYS A 241 -25.99 0.51 -10.35
CA LYS A 241 -27.13 1.45 -10.46
C LYS A 241 -26.73 2.90 -10.80
N SER A 242 -25.44 3.22 -10.86
CA SER A 242 -24.98 4.63 -10.82
C SER A 242 -24.17 5.13 -12.01
N HIS A 243 -23.80 4.28 -12.98
CA HIS A 243 -22.91 4.66 -14.09
C HIS A 243 -23.57 4.79 -15.48
N ASP A 244 -24.81 4.30 -15.64
CA ASP A 244 -25.49 4.29 -16.94
C ASP A 244 -26.21 5.61 -17.30
N SER A 245 -25.97 6.70 -16.56
CA SER A 245 -26.69 7.98 -16.75
C SER A 245 -25.81 9.21 -16.99
N ARG A 246 -24.48 9.07 -17.07
CA ARG A 246 -23.56 10.23 -17.15
C ARG A 246 -22.98 10.53 -18.53
N ASN A 247 -22.98 9.59 -19.47
CA ASN A 247 -22.33 9.83 -20.77
C ASN A 247 -23.19 10.59 -21.79
N ALA A 248 -24.53 10.52 -21.73
CA ALA A 248 -25.40 11.23 -22.67
C ALA A 248 -25.55 12.74 -22.35
N THR A 249 -25.34 13.13 -21.10
CA THR A 249 -25.54 14.51 -20.63
C THR A 249 -24.32 15.41 -20.85
N ASP A 250 -23.11 14.86 -20.87
CA ASP A 250 -21.88 15.64 -21.06
C ASP A 250 -21.63 16.03 -22.52
N GLU A 251 -21.90 15.16 -23.51
CA GLU A 251 -21.82 15.53 -24.93
C GLU A 251 -22.81 16.64 -25.30
N THR A 252 -24.02 16.59 -24.71
CA THR A 252 -25.06 17.58 -24.94
C THR A 252 -24.69 18.94 -24.33
N ARG A 253 -24.04 18.94 -23.16
CA ARG A 253 -23.54 20.16 -22.48
C ARG A 253 -22.37 20.79 -23.20
N ILE A 254 -21.39 19.99 -23.65
CA ILE A 254 -20.24 20.48 -24.43
C ILE A 254 -20.72 21.09 -25.75
N SER A 255 -21.67 20.44 -26.43
CA SER A 255 -22.25 20.94 -27.68
C SER A 255 -23.11 22.21 -27.52
N ALA A 256 -23.67 22.45 -26.33
CA ALA A 256 -24.36 23.70 -26.01
C ALA A 256 -23.38 24.84 -25.74
N LEU A 257 -22.31 24.58 -24.97
CA LEU A 257 -21.29 25.56 -24.62
C LEU A 257 -20.56 26.09 -25.86
N ILE A 258 -20.24 25.20 -26.81
CA ILE A 258 -19.58 25.57 -28.08
C ILE A 258 -20.50 26.47 -28.93
N ARG A 259 -21.82 26.22 -28.94
CA ARG A 259 -22.78 27.04 -29.69
C ARG A 259 -22.91 28.45 -29.11
N ASP A 260 -22.96 28.57 -27.79
CA ASP A 260 -23.04 29.89 -27.13
C ASP A 260 -21.79 30.72 -27.38
N ILE A 261 -20.59 30.11 -27.32
CA ILE A 261 -19.33 30.81 -27.62
C ILE A 261 -19.33 31.31 -29.08
N ILE A 262 -19.79 30.50 -30.03
CA ILE A 262 -19.85 30.90 -31.46
C ILE A 262 -20.85 32.03 -31.69
N GLN A 263 -21.97 32.08 -30.96
CA GLN A 263 -22.95 33.18 -31.07
C GLN A 263 -22.46 34.49 -30.44
N THR A 264 -21.62 34.41 -29.39
CA THR A 264 -21.11 35.61 -28.71
C THR A 264 -19.96 36.28 -29.48
N LEU A 265 -19.37 35.58 -30.47
CA LEU A 265 -18.26 36.04 -31.32
C LEU A 265 -18.72 36.58 -32.69
N LYS A 266 -20.03 36.74 -32.91
CA LYS A 266 -20.62 37.42 -34.08
C LYS A 266 -21.26 38.74 -33.69
#